data_AF-A0A935T7M1-F1
#
_entry.id   AF-A0A935T7M1-F1
#
_cell.length_a   1.000
_cell.length_b   1.000
_cell.length_c   1.000
_cell.angle_alpha   90.00
_cell.angle_beta   90.00
_cell.angle_gamma   90.00
#
_symmetry.space_group_name_H-M   'P 1'
#
loop_
_entity.id
_entity.type
_entity.pdbx_description
1 polymer ?
#
loop_
_entity_poly.entity_id
_entity_poly.type
_entity_poly.pdbx_seq_one_letter_code
_entity_poly.pdbx_strand_id
1 'polypeptide(L)'
;MTQPAVSKNPDGSSRSRLQEKLFERLQALRAKDDKNELWEGFASAWAVAFATEAFGDAEALLVHLLQQRPVDVLQRLLSLVPKLHGGGGAARVIPEAVLEVVVGLCLVACESHVLAKARKHKVMGRVAPIDGMLIDATKPLAAALIAAVWSGKGVRIRFDEATQQARAVNVMPQHAAPLEYGFHGAEQGAKAELQAMVNAAILDPTLASFDRPARLNELRDRSGKPGMLPSDDILKAGIDEYEEKHGARLMFGLAAQEAHPMDDPALRRAFARRFGVVTFLYDDAASALIEQPRAEAWREANLQTDLLHYLDNLFALIYPQHKQGDDQAAGSRRDMHFRVALSFADEHYLYVEGIARALEDKLGKGSVFYYKDDVSRTTVDNMDTLLEKVYHRQSDLAVVFLSKQYQEKRWCQLEWRAVRARRHRDARGVMLCRFDDAEVDGVFPTVDGVHDCRQPNSSQAITACILRRLDDNRRSG
;
A
#
# COMPACT_ATOMS: atom_id res chain seq x y z
N MET A 1 37.13 -15.69 25.75
CA MET A 1 35.65 -15.62 25.74
C MET A 1 35.20 -15.80 24.31
N THR A 2 34.52 -16.91 24.04
CA THR A 2 34.23 -17.47 22.72
C THR A 2 33.23 -16.59 21.97
N GLN A 3 33.51 -16.32 20.69
CA GLN A 3 32.62 -15.59 19.77
C GLN A 3 31.18 -16.13 19.84
N PRO A 4 30.14 -15.27 19.78
CA PRO A 4 28.78 -15.75 19.63
C PRO A 4 28.65 -16.39 18.24
N ALA A 5 28.28 -17.67 18.21
CA ALA A 5 27.99 -18.38 16.98
C ALA A 5 26.91 -17.60 16.20
N VAL A 6 27.27 -17.14 15.01
CA VAL A 6 26.34 -16.56 14.04
C VAL A 6 25.29 -17.63 13.76
N SER A 7 24.05 -17.36 14.15
CA SER A 7 22.88 -18.18 13.82
C SER A 7 22.83 -18.31 12.29
N LYS A 8 23.18 -19.49 11.76
CA LYS A 8 23.02 -19.80 10.33
C LYS A 8 21.55 -19.67 9.96
N ASN A 9 21.28 -19.04 8.82
CA ASN A 9 19.92 -19.02 8.26
C ASN A 9 19.50 -20.43 7.80
N PRO A 10 18.19 -20.68 7.62
CA PRO A 10 17.67 -21.98 7.19
C PRO A 10 18.21 -22.48 5.83
N ASP A 11 18.80 -21.58 5.04
CA ASP A 11 19.41 -21.83 3.72
C ASP A 11 20.94 -22.03 3.77
N GLY A 12 21.55 -21.99 4.96
CA GLY A 12 23.00 -22.16 5.12
C GLY A 12 23.82 -20.88 4.87
N SER A 13 23.19 -19.76 4.53
CA SER A 13 23.85 -18.45 4.44
C SER A 13 24.21 -17.91 5.83
N SER A 14 25.33 -17.18 5.93
CA SER A 14 25.72 -16.42 7.13
C SER A 14 24.96 -15.09 7.27
N ARG A 15 24.36 -14.58 6.19
CA ARG A 15 23.65 -13.29 6.14
C ARG A 15 22.17 -13.44 5.88
N SER A 16 21.35 -12.60 6.51
CA SER A 16 19.93 -12.45 6.14
C SER A 16 19.78 -11.92 4.72
N ARG A 17 18.58 -12.07 4.13
CA ARG A 17 18.31 -11.53 2.79
C ARG A 17 18.46 -10.00 2.74
N LEU A 18 18.04 -9.31 3.80
CA LEU A 18 18.20 -7.85 3.89
C LEU A 18 19.68 -7.45 3.96
N GLN A 19 20.48 -8.22 4.71
CA GLN A 19 21.93 -8.01 4.79
C GLN A 19 22.63 -8.28 3.46
N GLU A 20 22.26 -9.35 2.76
CA GLU A 20 22.85 -9.70 1.46
C GLU A 20 22.52 -8.63 0.41
N LYS A 21 21.27 -8.16 0.34
CA LYS A 21 20.91 -7.08 -0.59
C LYS A 21 21.54 -5.73 -0.25
N LEU A 22 21.70 -5.41 1.03
CA LEU A 22 22.49 -4.25 1.41
C LEU A 22 23.94 -4.38 0.94
N PHE A 23 24.54 -5.57 1.10
CA PHE A 23 25.90 -5.84 0.66
C PHE A 23 26.07 -5.65 -0.85
N GLU A 24 25.18 -6.25 -1.65
CA GLU A 24 25.16 -6.08 -3.12
C GLU A 24 25.06 -4.59 -3.51
N ARG A 25 24.20 -3.81 -2.84
CA ARG A 25 24.05 -2.37 -3.10
C ARG A 25 25.29 -1.57 -2.73
N LEU A 26 25.95 -1.90 -1.62
CA LEU A 26 27.22 -1.27 -1.23
C LEU A 26 28.33 -1.59 -2.25
N GLN A 27 28.41 -2.83 -2.74
CA GLN A 27 29.34 -3.21 -3.80
C GLN A 27 29.05 -2.48 -5.11
N ALA A 28 27.77 -2.40 -5.50
CA ALA A 28 27.36 -1.68 -6.71
C ALA A 28 27.63 -0.17 -6.61
N LEU A 29 27.42 0.44 -5.44
CA LEU A 29 27.72 1.86 -5.20
C LEU A 29 29.22 2.15 -5.40
N ARG A 30 30.08 1.22 -4.99
CA ARG A 30 31.53 1.29 -5.20
C ARG A 30 31.94 1.04 -6.65
N ALA A 31 31.30 0.07 -7.32
CA ALA A 31 31.69 -0.36 -8.66
C ALA A 31 31.23 0.58 -9.79
N LYS A 32 30.14 1.34 -9.59
CA LYS A 32 29.49 2.16 -10.64
C LYS A 32 30.14 3.53 -10.89
N ASP A 33 31.21 3.88 -10.19
CA ASP A 33 31.80 5.21 -10.28
C ASP A 33 33.24 5.15 -10.81
N ASP A 34 33.45 5.56 -12.06
CA ASP A 34 34.78 5.64 -12.71
C ASP A 34 35.79 6.50 -11.92
N LYS A 35 35.31 7.35 -10.98
CA LYS A 35 36.13 8.19 -10.10
C LYS A 35 35.96 7.91 -8.61
N ASN A 36 35.11 6.95 -8.22
CA ASN A 36 34.84 6.58 -6.82
C ASN A 36 34.26 7.72 -5.93
N GLU A 37 33.78 8.82 -6.51
CA GLU A 37 33.29 10.02 -5.81
C GLU A 37 32.03 9.73 -4.96
N LEU A 38 31.11 8.88 -5.43
CA LEU A 38 29.88 8.50 -4.73
C LEU A 38 30.17 7.66 -3.49
N TRP A 39 31.05 6.66 -3.61
CA TRP A 39 31.47 5.84 -2.49
C TRP A 39 32.24 6.67 -1.47
N GLU A 40 33.20 7.48 -1.90
CA GLU A 40 33.99 8.33 -0.99
C GLU A 40 33.13 9.35 -0.26
N GLY A 41 32.19 9.98 -0.97
CA GLY A 41 31.21 10.89 -0.37
C GLY A 41 30.34 10.19 0.68
N PHE A 42 29.83 9.01 0.35
CA PHE A 42 29.03 8.20 1.28
C PHE A 42 29.85 7.71 2.48
N ALA A 43 31.05 7.16 2.27
CA ALA A 43 31.93 6.64 3.30
C ALA A 43 32.43 7.75 4.25
N SER A 44 32.68 8.96 3.72
CA SER A 44 32.98 10.15 4.52
C SER A 44 31.79 10.59 5.36
N ALA A 45 30.58 10.64 4.78
CA ALA A 45 29.36 10.94 5.54
C ALA A 45 29.10 9.91 6.64
N TRP A 46 29.34 8.63 6.36
CA TRP A 46 29.29 7.54 7.33
C TRP A 46 30.29 7.75 8.48
N ALA A 47 31.56 7.98 8.16
CA ALA A 47 32.62 8.24 9.13
C ALA A 47 32.24 9.35 10.12
N VAL A 48 31.69 10.45 9.62
CA VAL A 48 31.23 11.57 10.46
C VAL A 48 30.01 11.17 11.31
N ALA A 49 29.02 10.48 10.75
CA ALA A 49 27.81 10.09 11.48
C ALA A 49 28.07 9.02 12.55
N PHE A 50 29.02 8.13 12.32
CA PHE A 50 29.36 7.01 13.20
C PHE A 50 30.59 7.26 14.07
N ALA A 51 31.29 8.38 13.88
CA ALA A 51 32.56 8.70 14.55
C ALA A 51 33.62 7.61 14.32
N THR A 52 33.80 7.22 13.06
CA THR A 52 34.79 6.23 12.61
C THR A 52 35.72 6.84 11.56
N GLU A 53 36.74 6.10 11.15
CA GLU A 53 37.42 6.37 9.88
C GLU A 53 36.51 5.97 8.70
N ALA A 54 36.80 6.50 7.51
CA ALA A 54 36.09 6.15 6.29
C ALA A 54 36.49 4.74 5.82
N PHE A 55 35.50 3.90 5.55
CA PHE A 55 35.74 2.52 5.13
C PHE A 55 36.13 2.45 3.66
N GLY A 56 37.18 1.69 3.35
CA GLY A 56 37.62 1.42 1.98
C GLY A 56 36.89 0.26 1.30
N ASP A 57 36.12 -0.53 2.05
CA ASP A 57 35.43 -1.71 1.55
C ASP A 57 34.03 -1.90 2.14
N ALA A 58 33.14 -2.48 1.32
CA ALA A 58 31.74 -2.71 1.64
C ALA A 58 31.56 -3.74 2.78
N GLU A 59 32.46 -4.72 2.88
CA GLU A 59 32.37 -5.77 3.90
C GLU A 59 32.63 -5.20 5.29
N ALA A 60 33.70 -4.40 5.45
CA ALA A 60 34.05 -3.77 6.71
C ALA A 60 32.95 -2.81 7.20
N LEU A 61 32.33 -2.05 6.28
CA LEU A 61 31.20 -1.18 6.63
C LEU A 61 30.00 -2.00 7.12
N LEU A 62 29.66 -3.10 6.43
CA LEU A 62 28.57 -3.99 6.84
C LEU A 62 28.86 -4.68 8.18
N VAL A 63 30.07 -5.18 8.38
CA VAL A 63 30.50 -5.78 9.65
C VAL A 63 30.41 -4.75 10.79
N HIS A 64 30.86 -3.52 10.54
CA HIS A 64 30.75 -2.43 11.50
C HIS A 64 29.28 -2.13 11.86
N LEU A 65 28.39 -2.02 10.86
CA LEU A 65 26.94 -1.85 11.07
C LEU A 65 26.36 -2.94 11.98
N LEU A 66 26.66 -4.21 11.70
CA LEU A 66 26.11 -5.36 12.42
C LEU A 66 26.63 -5.49 13.85
N GLN A 67 27.76 -4.86 14.18
CA GLN A 67 28.30 -4.81 15.55
C GLN A 67 27.66 -3.73 16.42
N GLN A 68 26.99 -2.74 15.82
CA GLN A 68 26.35 -1.66 16.57
C GLN A 68 25.04 -2.10 17.22
N ARG A 69 24.60 -1.37 18.25
CA ARG A 69 23.24 -1.56 18.78
C ARG A 69 22.22 -1.05 17.75
N PRO A 70 21.15 -1.79 17.44
CA PRO A 70 20.22 -1.43 16.35
C PRO A 70 19.59 -0.04 16.49
N VAL A 71 19.27 0.35 17.74
CA VAL A 71 18.70 1.68 18.03
C VAL A 71 19.69 2.80 17.72
N ASP A 72 20.98 2.61 18.05
CA ASP A 72 22.00 3.61 17.79
C ASP A 72 22.22 3.78 16.28
N VAL A 73 22.17 2.69 15.52
CA VAL A 73 22.22 2.74 14.05
C VAL A 73 21.05 3.56 13.50
N LEU A 74 19.83 3.23 13.89
CA LEU A 74 18.62 3.92 13.42
C LEU A 74 18.69 5.43 13.71
N GLN A 75 19.16 5.81 14.91
CA GLN A 75 19.38 7.22 15.27
C GLN A 75 20.49 7.89 14.42
N ARG A 76 21.62 7.22 14.24
CA ARG A 76 22.75 7.76 13.46
C ARG A 76 22.42 7.89 11.98
N LEU A 77 21.58 7.03 11.41
CA LEU A 77 21.08 7.16 10.04
C LEU A 77 20.32 8.48 9.82
N LEU A 78 19.55 8.96 10.82
CA LEU A 78 18.89 10.27 10.75
C LEU A 78 19.90 11.42 10.69
N SER A 79 21.10 11.25 11.26
CA SER A 79 22.19 12.23 11.18
C SER A 79 23.04 12.13 9.90
N LEU A 80 23.01 10.96 9.24
CA LEU A 80 23.73 10.65 8.01
C LEU A 80 23.09 11.32 6.81
N VAL A 81 21.76 11.19 6.65
CA VAL A 81 21.03 11.69 5.47
C VAL A 81 21.24 13.18 5.21
N PRO A 82 21.18 14.09 6.21
CA PRO A 82 21.50 15.50 5.99
C PRO A 82 22.92 15.76 5.46
N LYS A 83 23.90 14.91 5.82
CA LYS A 83 25.29 15.06 5.37
C LYS A 83 25.46 14.65 3.91
N LEU A 84 24.63 13.72 3.43
CA LEU A 84 24.59 13.30 2.04
C LEU A 84 24.07 14.42 1.10
N HIS A 85 23.29 15.38 1.62
CA HIS A 85 22.84 16.55 0.86
C HIS A 85 23.96 17.60 0.67
N GLY A 86 25.09 17.49 1.37
CA GLY A 86 26.19 18.46 1.35
C GLY A 86 25.93 19.69 2.22
N GLY A 87 26.99 20.31 2.76
CA GLY A 87 26.91 21.44 3.70
C GLY A 87 26.55 22.81 3.10
N GLY A 88 26.09 22.88 1.86
CA GLY A 88 25.70 24.12 1.18
C GLY A 88 24.19 24.26 1.09
N GLY A 89 23.66 25.46 1.41
CA GLY A 89 22.23 25.75 1.64
C GLY A 89 21.23 25.53 0.48
N ALA A 90 21.58 24.79 -0.58
CA ALA A 90 20.63 24.31 -1.58
C ALA A 90 20.53 22.77 -1.48
N ALA A 91 19.32 22.24 -1.28
CA ALA A 91 19.07 20.82 -1.14
C ALA A 91 19.55 20.06 -2.40
N ARG A 92 20.71 19.40 -2.31
CA ARG A 92 21.23 18.55 -3.39
C ARG A 92 20.44 17.25 -3.39
N VAL A 93 19.93 16.83 -4.55
CA VAL A 93 19.21 15.56 -4.70
C VAL A 93 20.19 14.41 -4.40
N ILE A 94 19.83 13.53 -3.48
CA ILE A 94 20.62 12.32 -3.17
C ILE A 94 20.58 11.40 -4.40
N PRO A 95 21.73 10.94 -4.93
CA PRO A 95 21.76 9.97 -6.02
C PRO A 95 21.01 8.68 -5.65
N GLU A 96 20.24 8.13 -6.60
CA GLU A 96 19.39 6.95 -6.38
C GLU A 96 20.15 5.75 -5.79
N ALA A 97 21.36 5.48 -6.27
CA ALA A 97 22.20 4.39 -5.73
C ALA A 97 22.55 4.59 -4.24
N VAL A 98 22.81 5.83 -3.81
CA VAL A 98 23.08 6.15 -2.39
C VAL A 98 21.80 6.02 -1.58
N LEU A 99 20.67 6.46 -2.14
CA LEU A 99 19.36 6.33 -1.52
C LEU A 99 18.99 4.86 -1.26
N GLU A 100 19.18 3.96 -2.24
CA GLU A 100 18.92 2.53 -2.06
C GLU A 100 19.78 1.90 -0.96
N VAL A 101 21.02 2.38 -0.78
CA VAL A 101 21.91 1.98 0.32
C VAL A 101 21.36 2.50 1.65
N VAL A 102 20.95 3.77 1.76
CA VAL A 102 20.37 4.33 3.00
C VAL A 102 19.10 3.57 3.42
N VAL A 103 18.21 3.27 2.48
CA VAL A 103 17.01 2.46 2.76
C VAL A 103 17.41 1.04 3.19
N GLY A 104 18.40 0.43 2.53
CA GLY A 104 18.94 -0.87 2.92
C GLY A 104 19.51 -0.90 4.34
N LEU A 105 20.27 0.12 4.72
CA LEU A 105 20.81 0.28 6.07
C LEU A 105 19.70 0.36 7.11
N CYS A 106 18.65 1.14 6.83
CA CYS A 106 17.49 1.25 7.70
C CYS A 106 16.78 -0.10 7.86
N LEU A 107 16.57 -0.83 6.76
CA LEU A 107 15.92 -2.14 6.78
C LEU A 107 16.70 -3.16 7.61
N VAL A 108 18.03 -3.22 7.46
CA VAL A 108 18.89 -4.10 8.26
C VAL A 108 18.91 -3.71 9.74
N ALA A 109 18.87 -2.41 10.03
CA ALA A 109 18.77 -1.92 11.40
C ALA A 109 17.40 -2.25 12.02
N CYS A 110 16.31 -2.11 11.26
CA CYS A 110 14.96 -2.53 11.65
C CYS A 110 14.90 -4.03 11.89
N GLU A 111 15.49 -4.85 11.02
CA GLU A 111 15.59 -6.31 11.21
C GLU A 111 16.28 -6.65 12.53
N SER A 112 17.46 -6.07 12.75
CA SER A 112 18.24 -6.29 13.98
C SER A 112 17.46 -5.83 15.22
N HIS A 113 16.71 -4.72 15.12
CA HIS A 113 15.89 -4.20 16.19
C HIS A 113 14.71 -5.13 16.52
N VAL A 114 13.99 -5.60 15.50
CA VAL A 114 12.88 -6.55 15.64
C VAL A 114 13.36 -7.84 16.28
N LEU A 115 14.48 -8.41 15.82
CA LEU A 115 15.07 -9.61 16.41
C LEU A 115 15.46 -9.41 17.88
N ALA A 116 16.07 -8.27 18.21
CA ALA A 116 16.47 -7.96 19.59
C ALA A 116 15.27 -7.85 20.53
N LYS A 117 14.23 -7.09 20.15
CA LYS A 117 12.99 -6.95 20.91
C LYS A 117 12.23 -8.26 21.01
N ALA A 118 12.14 -9.02 19.91
CA ALA A 118 11.48 -10.31 19.91
C ALA A 118 12.17 -11.33 20.81
N ARG A 119 13.50 -11.33 20.87
CA ARG A 119 14.25 -12.16 21.82
C ARG A 119 14.00 -11.74 23.27
N LYS A 120 13.97 -10.43 23.54
CA LYS A 120 13.79 -9.87 24.88
C LYS A 120 12.38 -10.15 25.43
N HIS A 121 11.35 -9.90 24.63
CA HIS A 121 9.94 -9.99 25.06
C HIS A 121 9.27 -11.31 24.65
N LYS A 122 9.93 -12.18 23.87
CA LYS A 122 9.41 -13.47 23.38
C LYS A 122 8.13 -13.35 22.53
N VAL A 123 8.01 -12.29 21.74
CA VAL A 123 6.80 -12.01 20.92
C VAL A 123 6.73 -12.84 19.63
N MET A 124 7.88 -13.24 19.08
CA MET A 124 7.98 -14.10 17.90
C MET A 124 8.50 -15.50 18.24
N GLY A 125 7.98 -16.50 17.54
CA GLY A 125 8.46 -17.88 17.64
C GLY A 125 9.77 -18.08 16.88
N ARG A 126 10.49 -19.19 17.14
CA ARG A 126 11.73 -19.54 16.41
C ARG A 126 11.49 -19.81 14.92
N VAL A 127 10.29 -20.23 14.55
CA VAL A 127 9.89 -20.56 13.18
C VAL A 127 8.62 -19.80 12.85
N ALA A 128 8.53 -19.24 11.64
CA ALA A 128 7.32 -18.61 11.15
C ALA A 128 6.20 -19.67 10.96
N PRO A 129 4.98 -19.44 11.49
CA PRO A 129 3.87 -20.38 11.32
C PRO A 129 3.48 -20.49 9.84
N ILE A 130 3.34 -21.72 9.36
CA ILE A 130 2.98 -22.00 7.96
C ILE A 130 1.53 -21.63 7.63
N ASP A 131 0.66 -21.63 8.64
CA ASP A 131 -0.75 -21.22 8.53
C ASP A 131 -0.90 -19.71 8.54
N GLY A 132 0.17 -18.95 8.82
CA GLY A 132 0.18 -17.50 8.85
C GLY A 132 0.60 -16.91 10.19
N MET A 133 1.28 -15.77 10.14
CA MET A 133 1.78 -15.06 11.31
C MET A 133 0.68 -14.15 11.89
N LEU A 134 0.39 -14.25 13.19
CA LEU A 134 -0.38 -13.22 13.90
C LEU A 134 0.58 -12.13 14.38
N ILE A 135 0.37 -10.89 13.93
CA ILE A 135 1.23 -9.74 14.23
C ILE A 135 0.40 -8.64 14.90
N ASP A 136 0.80 -8.23 16.10
CA ASP A 136 0.20 -7.10 16.82
C ASP A 136 0.70 -5.78 16.24
N ALA A 137 0.07 -5.38 15.13
CA ALA A 137 0.33 -4.15 14.41
C ALA A 137 -0.91 -3.74 13.62
N THR A 138 -1.27 -2.46 13.66
CA THR A 138 -2.38 -1.88 12.90
C THR A 138 -1.95 -1.20 11.61
N LYS A 139 -0.64 -0.97 11.42
CA LYS A 139 -0.08 -0.30 10.24
C LYS A 139 0.56 -1.33 9.30
N PRO A 140 0.13 -1.39 8.02
CA PRO A 140 0.60 -2.42 7.09
C PRO A 140 2.11 -2.46 6.91
N LEU A 141 2.78 -1.29 6.86
CA LEU A 141 4.24 -1.22 6.71
C LEU A 141 4.97 -1.88 7.87
N ALA A 142 4.54 -1.61 9.12
CA ALA A 142 5.12 -2.22 10.31
C ALA A 142 4.87 -3.73 10.34
N ALA A 143 3.64 -4.15 10.02
CA ALA A 143 3.29 -5.56 9.95
C ALA A 143 4.13 -6.30 8.90
N ALA A 144 4.31 -5.72 7.70
CA ALA A 144 5.11 -6.27 6.63
C ALA A 144 6.59 -6.43 7.01
N LEU A 145 7.16 -5.44 7.70
CA LEU A 145 8.53 -5.50 8.21
C LEU A 145 8.71 -6.63 9.23
N ILE A 146 7.80 -6.73 10.20
CA ILE A 146 7.83 -7.79 11.22
C ILE A 146 7.67 -9.17 10.55
N ALA A 147 6.74 -9.30 9.60
CA ALA A 147 6.53 -10.52 8.83
C ALA A 147 7.77 -10.92 8.03
N ALA A 148 8.43 -9.97 7.38
CA ALA A 148 9.64 -10.21 6.61
C ALA A 148 10.80 -10.72 7.49
N VAL A 149 10.95 -10.15 8.69
CA VAL A 149 11.96 -10.59 9.67
C VAL A 149 11.63 -11.98 10.20
N TRP A 150 10.38 -12.23 10.58
CA TRP A 150 9.98 -13.52 11.15
C TRP A 150 10.06 -14.66 10.12
N SER A 151 9.70 -14.39 8.87
CA SER A 151 9.72 -15.37 7.78
C SER A 151 11.07 -15.51 7.06
N GLY A 152 11.98 -14.54 7.24
CA GLY A 152 13.23 -14.48 6.49
C GLY A 152 13.05 -14.27 4.98
N LYS A 153 11.89 -13.74 4.55
CA LYS A 153 11.54 -13.56 3.13
C LYS A 153 11.89 -12.19 2.56
N GLY A 154 12.45 -11.29 3.36
CA GLY A 154 12.81 -9.94 2.94
C GLY A 154 11.59 -9.04 2.72
N VAL A 155 11.83 -7.74 2.61
CA VAL A 155 10.80 -6.74 2.30
C VAL A 155 11.38 -5.71 1.37
N ARG A 156 10.56 -5.25 0.42
CA ARG A 156 10.87 -4.14 -0.47
C ARG A 156 9.95 -2.98 -0.13
N ILE A 157 10.55 -1.85 0.23
CA ILE A 157 9.83 -0.62 0.55
C ILE A 157 10.03 0.39 -0.57
N ARG A 158 8.97 1.12 -0.89
CA ARG A 158 9.00 2.33 -1.72
C ARG A 158 8.32 3.48 -1.02
N PHE A 159 8.69 4.69 -1.41
CA PHE A 159 7.94 5.89 -1.08
C PHE A 159 6.86 6.10 -2.14
N ASP A 160 5.63 6.25 -1.71
CA ASP A 160 4.47 6.54 -2.54
C ASP A 160 4.32 8.06 -2.65
N GLU A 161 4.46 8.60 -3.86
CA GLU A 161 4.43 10.05 -4.10
C GLU A 161 3.04 10.66 -3.87
N ALA A 162 1.96 9.90 -4.04
CA ALA A 162 0.60 10.40 -3.91
C ALA A 162 0.22 10.60 -2.43
N THR A 163 0.64 9.66 -1.59
CA THR A 163 0.33 9.59 -0.16
C THR A 163 1.45 10.13 0.73
N GLN A 164 2.64 10.36 0.16
CA GLN A 164 3.85 10.75 0.89
C GLN A 164 4.19 9.76 2.03
N GLN A 165 3.92 8.47 1.80
CA GLN A 165 4.15 7.41 2.78
C GLN A 165 4.96 6.28 2.18
N ALA A 166 5.67 5.56 3.04
CA ALA A 166 6.34 4.36 2.62
C ALA A 166 5.42 3.15 2.63
N ARG A 167 5.58 2.28 1.64
CA ARG A 167 4.77 1.09 1.43
C ARG A 167 5.66 -0.11 1.10
N ALA A 168 5.30 -1.27 1.65
CA ALA A 168 5.85 -2.55 1.23
C ALA A 168 5.22 -2.96 -0.12
N VAL A 169 6.05 -3.13 -1.16
CA VAL A 169 5.57 -3.41 -2.53
C VAL A 169 5.55 -4.89 -2.88
N ASN A 170 6.20 -5.74 -2.08
CA ASN A 170 6.14 -7.20 -2.21
C ASN A 170 5.00 -7.84 -1.38
N VAL A 171 4.16 -7.03 -0.73
CA VAL A 171 2.96 -7.50 -0.04
C VAL A 171 1.76 -7.28 -0.95
N MET A 172 1.01 -8.34 -1.22
CA MET A 172 -0.20 -8.28 -2.05
C MET A 172 -1.21 -7.32 -1.41
N PRO A 173 -1.76 -6.38 -2.17
CA PRO A 173 -2.73 -5.45 -1.63
C PRO A 173 -4.01 -6.21 -1.27
N GLN A 174 -4.63 -5.80 -0.18
CA GLN A 174 -5.88 -6.37 0.27
C GLN A 174 -7.04 -5.65 -0.45
N HIS A 175 -7.77 -6.38 -1.28
CA HIS A 175 -8.90 -5.86 -2.03
C HIS A 175 -10.03 -6.90 -2.11
N ALA A 176 -11.26 -6.41 -2.36
CA ALA A 176 -12.41 -7.25 -2.67
C ALA A 176 -12.12 -8.22 -3.85
N ALA A 177 -12.72 -9.42 -3.75
CA ALA A 177 -12.25 -10.65 -4.36
C ALA A 177 -11.93 -10.58 -5.88
N PRO A 178 -10.91 -11.32 -6.36
CA PRO A 178 -10.58 -11.50 -7.79
C PRO A 178 -11.71 -12.06 -8.68
N LEU A 179 -12.86 -12.40 -8.08
CA LEU A 179 -14.07 -12.89 -8.74
C LEU A 179 -14.59 -11.90 -9.80
N GLU A 180 -14.46 -10.60 -9.54
CA GLU A 180 -14.87 -9.52 -10.46
C GLU A 180 -14.07 -9.51 -11.79
N TYR A 181 -12.93 -10.21 -11.83
CA TYR A 181 -12.04 -10.28 -12.99
C TYR A 181 -12.13 -11.62 -13.73
N GLY A 182 -13.09 -12.48 -13.38
CA GLY A 182 -13.33 -13.77 -14.03
C GLY A 182 -12.46 -14.92 -13.51
N PHE A 183 -11.80 -14.74 -12.36
CA PHE A 183 -11.10 -15.83 -11.66
C PHE A 183 -12.02 -16.44 -10.61
N HIS A 184 -12.44 -17.68 -10.81
CA HIS A 184 -13.40 -18.39 -9.99
C HIS A 184 -12.72 -19.20 -8.86
N GLY A 185 -13.15 -18.95 -7.63
CA GLY A 185 -12.65 -19.66 -6.46
C GLY A 185 -11.38 -19.07 -5.85
N ALA A 186 -11.18 -19.36 -4.56
CA ALA A 186 -10.14 -18.75 -3.73
C ALA A 186 -8.72 -19.02 -4.26
N GLU A 187 -8.43 -20.28 -4.62
CA GLU A 187 -7.10 -20.67 -5.14
C GLU A 187 -6.77 -19.96 -6.46
N GLN A 188 -7.71 -19.94 -7.41
CA GLN A 188 -7.49 -19.29 -8.70
C GLN A 188 -7.30 -17.77 -8.52
N GLY A 189 -8.11 -17.14 -7.67
CA GLY A 189 -7.97 -15.72 -7.36
C GLY A 189 -6.61 -15.38 -6.77
N ALA A 190 -6.16 -16.14 -5.76
CA ALA A 190 -4.85 -15.89 -5.13
C ALA A 190 -3.67 -16.13 -6.09
N LYS A 191 -3.76 -17.13 -7.00
CA LYS A 191 -2.74 -17.32 -8.05
C LYS A 191 -2.73 -16.18 -9.06
N ALA A 192 -3.90 -15.64 -9.42
CA ALA A 192 -4.00 -14.52 -10.35
C ALA A 192 -3.31 -13.26 -9.81
N GLU A 193 -3.47 -12.97 -8.50
CA GLU A 193 -2.76 -11.85 -7.84
C GLU A 193 -1.25 -11.99 -7.92
N LEU A 194 -0.73 -13.19 -7.57
CA LEU A 194 0.70 -13.45 -7.63
C LEU A 194 1.22 -13.33 -9.06
N GLN A 195 0.49 -13.87 -10.04
CA GLN A 195 0.88 -13.77 -11.44
C GLN A 195 0.82 -12.32 -11.95
N ALA A 196 -0.17 -11.53 -11.51
CA ALA A 196 -0.30 -10.12 -11.86
C ALA A 196 0.91 -9.33 -11.35
N MET A 197 1.35 -9.59 -10.12
CA MET A 197 2.54 -8.95 -9.56
C MET A 197 3.82 -9.38 -10.30
N VAL A 198 4.00 -10.69 -10.56
CA VAL A 198 5.16 -11.18 -11.32
C VAL A 198 5.23 -10.52 -12.69
N ASN A 199 4.11 -10.45 -13.42
CA ASN A 199 4.06 -9.80 -14.73
C ASN A 199 4.33 -8.29 -14.64
N ALA A 200 3.79 -7.62 -13.63
CA ALA A 200 4.05 -6.20 -13.40
C ALA A 200 5.55 -5.93 -13.18
N ALA A 201 6.20 -6.77 -12.37
CA ALA A 201 7.62 -6.63 -12.06
C ALA A 201 8.54 -6.92 -13.26
N ILE A 202 8.10 -7.76 -14.20
CA ILE A 202 8.82 -7.97 -15.46
C ILE A 202 8.78 -6.70 -16.32
N LEU A 203 7.64 -6.02 -16.36
CA LEU A 203 7.44 -4.82 -17.17
C LEU A 203 8.07 -3.57 -16.55
N ASP A 204 7.93 -3.43 -15.23
CA ASP A 204 8.55 -2.38 -14.42
C ASP A 204 9.23 -3.02 -13.20
N PRO A 205 10.56 -3.29 -13.28
CA PRO A 205 11.33 -3.83 -12.16
C PRO A 205 11.33 -2.92 -10.92
N THR A 206 11.04 -1.62 -11.10
CA THR A 206 10.96 -0.67 -9.98
C THR A 206 9.63 -0.76 -9.24
N LEU A 207 8.60 -1.34 -9.86
CA LEU A 207 7.21 -1.35 -9.39
C LEU A 207 6.78 0.04 -8.90
N ALA A 208 7.07 1.08 -9.70
CA ALA A 208 6.72 2.45 -9.36
C ALA A 208 5.21 2.66 -9.27
N SER A 209 4.47 1.93 -10.10
CA SER A 209 3.02 1.83 -10.02
C SER A 209 2.59 0.39 -10.26
N PHE A 210 1.58 -0.07 -9.52
CA PHE A 210 0.95 -1.36 -9.74
C PHE A 210 -0.55 -1.17 -9.95
N ASP A 211 -0.93 -1.07 -11.23
CA ASP A 211 -2.35 -1.04 -11.64
C ASP A 211 -2.91 -2.47 -11.62
N ARG A 212 -3.35 -2.89 -10.43
CA ARG A 212 -3.91 -4.22 -10.21
C ARG A 212 -5.08 -4.54 -11.14
N PRO A 213 -6.12 -3.69 -11.29
CA PRO A 213 -7.21 -3.96 -12.22
C PRO A 213 -6.73 -4.17 -13.65
N ALA A 214 -5.81 -3.35 -14.16
CA ALA A 214 -5.27 -3.53 -15.51
C ALA A 214 -4.51 -4.85 -15.64
N ARG A 215 -3.70 -5.24 -14.65
CA ARG A 215 -2.96 -6.52 -14.68
C ARG A 215 -3.88 -7.74 -14.62
N LEU A 216 -4.93 -7.70 -13.80
CA LEU A 216 -5.90 -8.79 -13.71
C LEU A 216 -6.74 -8.91 -14.99
N ASN A 217 -7.16 -7.79 -15.59
CA ASN A 217 -7.84 -7.78 -16.89
C ASN A 217 -6.93 -8.33 -18.01
N GLU A 218 -5.66 -7.94 -18.03
CA GLU A 218 -4.70 -8.46 -19.00
C GLU A 218 -4.53 -9.98 -18.90
N LEU A 219 -4.46 -10.53 -17.68
CA LEU A 219 -4.41 -11.98 -17.47
C LEU A 219 -5.67 -12.69 -17.97
N ARG A 220 -6.84 -12.10 -17.73
CA ARG A 220 -8.11 -12.59 -18.26
C ARG A 220 -8.10 -12.61 -19.80
N ASP A 221 -7.64 -11.54 -20.43
CA ASP A 221 -7.75 -11.36 -21.89
C ASP A 221 -6.70 -12.17 -22.67
N ARG A 222 -5.49 -12.36 -22.12
CA ARG A 222 -4.39 -13.13 -22.77
C ARG A 222 -4.64 -14.63 -22.86
N SER A 223 -5.50 -15.18 -22.03
CA SER A 223 -5.66 -16.64 -21.90
C SER A 223 -6.43 -17.29 -23.06
N GLY A 224 -7.06 -16.52 -23.96
CA GLY A 224 -7.88 -17.04 -25.07
C GLY A 224 -9.12 -17.84 -24.62
N LYS A 225 -9.24 -18.11 -23.31
CA LYS A 225 -10.34 -18.73 -22.57
C LYS A 225 -10.35 -18.07 -21.19
N PRO A 226 -11.47 -17.51 -20.70
CA PRO A 226 -11.54 -16.84 -19.40
C PRO A 226 -10.95 -17.72 -18.28
N GLY A 227 -9.98 -17.18 -17.54
CA GLY A 227 -9.45 -17.80 -16.32
C GLY A 227 -8.26 -18.77 -16.47
N MET A 228 -7.68 -18.98 -17.66
CA MET A 228 -6.53 -19.90 -17.76
C MET A 228 -5.24 -19.26 -17.22
N LEU A 229 -4.89 -19.59 -15.98
CA LEU A 229 -3.62 -19.21 -15.35
C LEU A 229 -2.48 -20.16 -15.80
N PRO A 230 -1.22 -19.72 -15.72
CA PRO A 230 -0.08 -20.61 -15.98
C PRO A 230 -0.06 -21.79 -14.99
N SER A 231 0.66 -22.85 -15.35
CA SER A 231 0.87 -23.97 -14.44
C SER A 231 1.58 -23.50 -13.17
N ASP A 232 1.40 -24.27 -12.10
CA ASP A 232 1.99 -23.93 -10.81
C ASP A 232 3.53 -23.91 -10.83
N ASP A 233 4.16 -24.72 -11.69
CA ASP A 233 5.61 -24.70 -11.88
C ASP A 233 6.08 -23.41 -12.55
N ILE A 234 5.32 -22.89 -13.52
CA ILE A 234 5.61 -21.61 -14.19
C ILE A 234 5.41 -20.45 -13.21
N LEU A 235 4.29 -20.44 -12.46
CA LEU A 235 4.05 -19.41 -11.45
C LEU A 235 5.14 -19.44 -10.37
N LYS A 236 5.52 -20.64 -9.90
CA LYS A 236 6.61 -20.80 -8.94
C LYS A 236 7.92 -20.24 -9.48
N ALA A 237 8.30 -20.58 -10.71
CA ALA A 237 9.52 -20.07 -11.33
C ALA A 237 9.50 -18.54 -11.43
N GLY A 238 8.37 -17.94 -11.81
CA GLY A 238 8.21 -16.48 -11.84
C GLY A 238 8.33 -15.81 -10.46
N ILE A 239 7.80 -16.44 -9.40
CA ILE A 239 7.96 -15.94 -8.02
C ILE A 239 9.41 -16.09 -7.55
N ASP A 240 10.08 -17.18 -7.90
CA ASP A 240 11.49 -17.41 -7.56
C ASP A 240 12.40 -16.39 -8.27
N GLU A 241 12.17 -16.13 -9.56
CA GLU A 241 12.86 -15.09 -10.33
C GLU A 241 12.59 -13.68 -9.76
N TYR A 242 11.34 -13.40 -9.36
CA TYR A 242 11.01 -12.17 -8.64
C TYR A 242 11.84 -12.04 -7.35
N GLU A 243 11.89 -13.09 -6.54
CA GLU A 243 12.63 -13.08 -5.27
C GLU A 243 14.13 -12.88 -5.48
N GLU A 244 14.71 -13.49 -6.52
CA GLU A 244 16.13 -13.34 -6.87
C GLU A 244 16.45 -11.89 -7.29
N LYS A 245 15.66 -11.33 -8.21
CA LYS A 245 15.86 -9.97 -8.73
C LYS A 245 15.61 -8.89 -7.71
N HIS A 246 14.60 -9.05 -6.86
CA HIS A 246 14.14 -8.00 -5.95
C HIS A 246 14.58 -8.22 -4.50
N GLY A 247 15.14 -9.39 -4.17
CA GLY A 247 15.62 -9.74 -2.84
C GLY A 247 14.53 -9.91 -1.78
N ALA A 248 13.27 -9.95 -2.20
CA ALA A 248 12.12 -10.11 -1.34
C ALA A 248 11.11 -11.04 -2.01
N ARG A 249 10.54 -11.98 -1.26
CA ARG A 249 9.48 -12.85 -1.75
C ARG A 249 8.13 -12.17 -1.64
N LEU A 250 7.21 -12.50 -2.54
CA LEU A 250 5.82 -12.07 -2.42
C LEU A 250 5.18 -12.65 -1.15
N MET A 251 4.34 -11.85 -0.50
CA MET A 251 3.61 -12.19 0.73
C MET A 251 2.17 -11.71 0.65
N PHE A 252 1.27 -12.35 1.40
CA PHE A 252 -0.08 -11.82 1.65
C PHE A 252 -0.15 -11.20 3.05
N GLY A 253 -0.59 -9.94 3.14
CA GLY A 253 -0.93 -9.28 4.39
C GLY A 253 -2.43 -9.13 4.50
N LEU A 254 -3.04 -9.71 5.52
CA LEU A 254 -4.51 -9.74 5.70
C LEU A 254 -4.90 -8.94 6.95
N ALA A 255 -5.57 -7.81 6.77
CA ALA A 255 -6.36 -7.19 7.83
C ALA A 255 -7.64 -7.99 8.00
N ALA A 256 -8.04 -8.32 9.23
CA ALA A 256 -9.22 -9.14 9.48
C ALA A 256 -10.55 -8.51 9.02
N GLN A 257 -10.56 -7.23 8.62
CA GLN A 257 -11.78 -6.55 8.19
C GLN A 257 -12.25 -6.88 6.75
N GLU A 258 -11.44 -7.53 5.92
CA GLU A 258 -11.84 -7.85 4.53
C GLU A 258 -11.71 -9.34 4.21
N ALA A 259 -12.82 -9.92 3.72
CA ALA A 259 -12.83 -11.30 3.23
C ALA A 259 -11.84 -11.46 2.08
N HIS A 260 -10.90 -12.38 2.25
CA HIS A 260 -9.83 -12.64 1.31
C HIS A 260 -9.71 -14.15 1.05
N PRO A 261 -9.37 -14.60 -0.17
CA PRO A 261 -9.12 -16.02 -0.45
C PRO A 261 -8.21 -16.73 0.57
N MET A 262 -7.22 -15.99 1.07
CA MET A 262 -6.22 -16.48 2.02
C MET A 262 -6.71 -16.49 3.48
N ASP A 263 -7.98 -16.23 3.77
CA ASP A 263 -8.54 -16.47 5.11
C ASP A 263 -8.56 -17.98 5.44
N ASP A 264 -8.69 -18.84 4.42
CA ASP A 264 -8.63 -20.30 4.57
C ASP A 264 -7.21 -20.75 4.97
N PRO A 265 -7.02 -21.34 6.19
CA PRO A 265 -5.73 -21.87 6.62
C PRO A 265 -5.19 -22.98 5.72
N ALA A 266 -6.05 -23.79 5.10
CA ALA A 266 -5.62 -24.86 4.20
C ALA A 266 -5.00 -24.28 2.93
N LEU A 267 -5.60 -23.24 2.37
CA LEU A 267 -5.05 -22.52 1.22
C LEU A 267 -3.72 -21.83 1.56
N ARG A 268 -3.64 -21.17 2.72
CA ARG A 268 -2.38 -20.58 3.24
C ARG A 268 -1.25 -21.61 3.30
N ARG A 269 -1.51 -22.79 3.87
CA ARG A 269 -0.54 -23.89 3.90
C ARG A 269 -0.11 -24.33 2.51
N ALA A 270 -1.06 -24.49 1.60
CA ALA A 270 -0.78 -24.92 0.24
C ALA A 270 0.15 -23.91 -0.45
N PHE A 271 -0.13 -22.62 -0.34
CA PHE A 271 0.68 -21.56 -0.95
C PHE A 271 2.05 -21.43 -0.31
N ALA A 272 2.13 -21.52 1.03
CA ALA A 272 3.40 -21.49 1.73
C ALA A 272 4.31 -22.67 1.35
N ARG A 273 3.75 -23.89 1.21
CA ARG A 273 4.53 -25.07 0.81
C ARG A 273 4.90 -25.06 -0.67
N ARG A 274 3.94 -24.71 -1.52
CA ARG A 274 4.08 -24.83 -2.98
C ARG A 274 4.86 -23.66 -3.58
N PHE A 275 4.52 -22.44 -3.16
CA PHE A 275 5.07 -21.22 -3.71
C PHE A 275 5.93 -20.47 -2.70
N GLY A 276 6.22 -21.00 -1.51
CA GLY A 276 7.00 -20.27 -0.49
C GLY A 276 6.39 -18.94 -0.06
N VAL A 277 5.13 -18.64 -0.45
CA VAL A 277 4.45 -17.37 -0.19
C VAL A 277 3.82 -17.46 1.18
N VAL A 278 4.33 -16.65 2.11
CA VAL A 278 3.81 -16.59 3.47
C VAL A 278 2.63 -15.64 3.57
N THR A 279 1.82 -15.84 4.62
CA THR A 279 0.71 -14.96 4.95
C THR A 279 0.92 -14.41 6.36
N PHE A 280 0.56 -13.16 6.59
CA PHE A 280 0.47 -12.58 7.93
C PHE A 280 -0.87 -11.89 8.11
N LEU A 281 -1.40 -11.97 9.32
CA LEU A 281 -2.60 -11.28 9.76
C LEU A 281 -2.17 -10.18 10.71
N TYR A 282 -2.77 -9.02 10.52
CA TYR A 282 -2.50 -7.80 11.26
C TYR A 282 -3.82 -7.05 11.44
N ASP A 283 -3.80 -5.93 12.16
CA ASP A 283 -4.95 -5.14 12.64
C ASP A 283 -5.49 -5.53 14.04
N ASP A 284 -6.47 -4.76 14.52
CA ASP A 284 -7.06 -4.93 15.83
C ASP A 284 -7.72 -6.31 16.01
N ALA A 285 -8.35 -6.84 14.96
CA ALA A 285 -9.03 -8.12 15.03
C ALA A 285 -8.02 -9.28 14.97
N ALA A 286 -6.94 -9.18 14.20
CA ALA A 286 -5.83 -10.15 14.29
C ALA A 286 -5.14 -10.09 15.66
N SER A 287 -4.98 -8.90 16.22
CA SER A 287 -4.37 -8.68 17.54
C SER A 287 -5.22 -9.27 18.66
N ALA A 288 -6.55 -9.21 18.54
CA ALA A 288 -7.48 -9.83 19.47
C ALA A 288 -7.41 -11.37 19.50
N LEU A 289 -6.87 -12.01 18.46
CA LEU A 289 -6.64 -13.45 18.42
C LEU A 289 -5.38 -13.89 19.17
N ILE A 290 -4.53 -12.95 19.59
CA ILE A 290 -3.30 -13.23 20.31
C ILE A 290 -3.62 -13.51 21.79
N GLU A 291 -3.14 -14.64 22.31
CA GLU A 291 -3.32 -15.02 23.72
C GLU A 291 -2.79 -13.94 24.67
N GLN A 292 -3.50 -13.69 25.78
CA GLN A 292 -3.24 -12.58 26.70
C GLN A 292 -1.76 -12.41 27.12
N PRO A 293 -1.04 -13.46 27.57
CA PRO A 293 0.36 -13.30 27.97
C PRO A 293 1.27 -12.86 26.81
N ARG A 294 0.94 -13.29 25.59
CA ARG A 294 1.68 -12.90 24.39
C ARG A 294 1.28 -11.50 23.92
N ALA A 295 0.02 -11.12 24.05
CA ALA A 295 -0.46 -9.77 23.75
C ALA A 295 0.17 -8.71 24.67
N GLU A 296 0.37 -9.02 25.96
CA GLU A 296 1.14 -8.17 26.87
C GLU A 296 2.59 -8.01 26.41
N ALA A 297 3.24 -9.11 26.04
CA ALA A 297 4.60 -9.07 25.51
C ALA A 297 4.72 -8.22 24.23
N TRP A 298 3.74 -8.27 23.33
CA TRP A 298 3.69 -7.42 22.13
C TRP A 298 3.57 -5.95 22.49
N ARG A 299 2.67 -5.61 23.42
CA ARG A 299 2.50 -4.25 23.96
C ARG A 299 3.80 -3.73 24.57
N GLU A 300 4.50 -4.53 25.38
CA GLU A 300 5.79 -4.15 25.94
C GLU A 300 6.90 -4.01 24.90
N ALA A 301 6.89 -4.85 23.87
CA ALA A 301 7.87 -4.79 22.79
C ALA A 301 7.72 -3.50 21.97
N ASN A 302 6.50 -2.96 21.84
CA ASN A 302 6.17 -1.69 21.17
C ASN A 302 6.78 -1.57 19.75
N LEU A 303 6.84 -2.69 19.02
CA LEU A 303 7.57 -2.80 17.76
C LEU A 303 7.05 -1.85 16.69
N GLN A 304 5.72 -1.74 16.52
CA GLN A 304 5.13 -0.87 15.50
C GLN A 304 5.55 0.59 15.68
N THR A 305 5.36 1.14 16.87
CA THR A 305 5.66 2.55 17.17
C THR A 305 7.15 2.84 16.97
N ASP A 306 8.01 1.95 17.49
CA ASP A 306 9.46 2.10 17.37
C ASP A 306 9.89 2.09 15.88
N LEU A 307 9.38 1.13 15.07
CA LEU A 307 9.71 1.02 13.66
C LEU A 307 9.26 2.22 12.84
N LEU A 308 8.00 2.64 12.99
CA LEU A 308 7.45 3.75 12.22
C LEU A 308 8.12 5.07 12.57
N HIS A 309 8.47 5.30 13.84
CA HIS A 309 9.21 6.49 14.25
C HIS A 309 10.48 6.69 13.42
N TYR A 310 11.28 5.64 13.21
CA TYR A 310 12.53 5.77 12.45
C TYR A 310 12.29 5.87 10.95
N LEU A 311 11.35 5.09 10.42
CA LEU A 311 11.05 5.08 8.99
C LEU A 311 10.47 6.43 8.53
N ASP A 312 9.47 6.95 9.23
CA ASP A 312 8.81 8.21 8.87
C ASP A 312 9.80 9.38 8.95
N ASN A 313 10.63 9.41 9.99
CA ASN A 313 11.67 10.44 10.12
C ASN A 313 12.74 10.32 9.04
N LEU A 314 13.16 9.10 8.69
CA LEU A 314 14.15 8.88 7.64
C LEU A 314 13.60 9.31 6.27
N PHE A 315 12.36 8.93 5.94
CA PHE A 315 11.74 9.33 4.67
C PHE A 315 11.55 10.84 4.57
N ALA A 316 11.16 11.50 5.67
CA ALA A 316 11.06 12.96 5.71
C ALA A 316 12.41 13.66 5.48
N LEU A 317 13.53 13.01 5.84
CA LEU A 317 14.88 13.55 5.59
C LEU A 317 15.38 13.25 4.18
N ILE A 318 15.01 12.10 3.61
CA ILE A 318 15.35 11.71 2.25
C ILE A 318 14.59 12.57 1.23
N TYR A 319 13.33 12.89 1.53
CA TYR A 319 12.44 13.67 0.67
C TYR A 319 12.08 15.01 1.32
N PRO A 320 13.07 15.91 1.57
CA PRO A 320 12.87 17.12 2.37
C PRO A 320 11.97 18.17 1.68
N GLN A 321 11.87 18.13 0.35
CA GLN A 321 11.05 19.08 -0.44
C GLN A 321 9.54 18.95 -0.19
N HIS A 322 9.10 17.98 0.60
CA HIS A 322 7.69 17.81 0.97
C HIS A 322 7.36 18.27 2.40
N LYS A 323 8.37 18.65 3.20
CA LYS A 323 8.15 19.13 4.58
C LYS A 323 7.64 20.58 4.69
N GLN A 324 7.73 21.39 3.63
CA GLN A 324 7.06 22.70 3.56
C GLN A 324 5.71 22.58 2.86
N GLY A 325 4.79 21.91 3.55
CA GLY A 325 3.42 21.73 3.09
C GLY A 325 2.64 20.73 3.94
N ASP A 326 3.30 19.75 4.55
CA ASP A 326 2.64 18.52 5.03
C ASP A 326 1.93 18.55 6.39
N ASP A 327 2.16 19.55 7.26
CA ASP A 327 1.21 19.80 8.35
C ASP A 327 -0.10 20.43 7.84
N GLN A 328 -0.12 20.92 6.59
CA GLN A 328 -1.34 21.38 5.92
C GLN A 328 -1.80 20.45 4.78
N ALA A 329 -0.98 19.58 4.19
CA ALA A 329 -1.32 18.80 2.98
C ALA A 329 -1.72 17.33 3.24
N ALA A 330 -1.18 16.67 4.28
CA ALA A 330 -1.81 15.45 4.81
C ALA A 330 -3.18 15.76 5.48
N GLY A 331 -3.36 17.04 5.88
CA GLY A 331 -4.66 17.64 6.21
C GLY A 331 -5.49 18.03 4.97
N SER A 332 -4.90 18.60 3.91
CA SER A 332 -5.70 19.28 2.87
C SER A 332 -6.49 18.36 1.95
N ARG A 333 -6.10 17.09 1.77
CA ARG A 333 -6.88 16.14 0.96
C ARG A 333 -7.89 15.33 1.77
N ARG A 334 -7.69 15.23 3.09
CA ARG A 334 -8.73 14.77 4.02
C ARG A 334 -9.82 15.81 4.25
N ASP A 335 -9.64 17.03 3.72
CA ASP A 335 -10.54 18.19 3.79
C ASP A 335 -10.86 18.81 2.41
N MET A 336 -10.58 18.11 1.29
CA MET A 336 -10.98 18.60 -0.04
C MET A 336 -12.50 18.63 -0.14
N HIS A 337 -13.04 19.78 -0.56
CA HIS A 337 -14.46 19.96 -0.78
C HIS A 337 -14.77 19.94 -2.28
N PHE A 338 -15.56 18.97 -2.70
CA PHE A 338 -16.00 18.83 -4.09
C PHE A 338 -17.28 19.63 -4.34
N ARG A 339 -17.50 20.03 -5.58
CA ARG A 339 -18.79 20.60 -5.99
C ARG A 339 -19.81 19.49 -6.27
N VAL A 340 -19.36 18.39 -6.85
CA VAL A 340 -20.21 17.23 -7.14
C VAL A 340 -19.45 15.96 -6.81
N ALA A 341 -20.07 15.01 -6.13
CA ALA A 341 -19.56 13.66 -5.95
C ALA A 341 -20.47 12.65 -6.64
N LEU A 342 -19.90 11.77 -7.49
CA LEU A 342 -20.66 10.82 -8.31
C LEU A 342 -20.50 9.40 -7.77
N SER A 343 -21.59 8.84 -7.22
CA SER A 343 -21.65 7.46 -6.71
C SER A 343 -22.44 6.58 -7.68
N PHE A 344 -21.80 5.53 -8.19
CA PHE A 344 -22.37 4.66 -9.24
C PHE A 344 -21.71 3.28 -9.22
N ALA A 345 -22.39 2.29 -9.79
CA ALA A 345 -21.81 0.96 -10.00
C ALA A 345 -20.95 0.93 -11.28
N ASP A 346 -19.81 0.23 -11.26
CA ASP A 346 -18.82 0.25 -12.35
C ASP A 346 -19.38 -0.03 -13.75
N GLU A 347 -20.48 -0.77 -13.86
CA GLU A 347 -21.17 -1.13 -15.10
C GLU A 347 -21.62 0.11 -15.89
N HIS A 348 -21.81 1.23 -15.20
CA HIS A 348 -22.24 2.50 -15.78
C HIS A 348 -21.09 3.49 -16.02
N TYR A 349 -19.83 3.04 -15.90
CA TYR A 349 -18.68 3.96 -15.90
C TYR A 349 -18.58 4.86 -17.14
N LEU A 350 -18.81 4.34 -18.35
CA LEU A 350 -18.73 5.16 -19.57
C LEU A 350 -19.76 6.30 -19.57
N TYR A 351 -20.96 6.02 -19.07
CA TYR A 351 -22.02 7.02 -18.98
C TYR A 351 -21.67 8.09 -17.95
N VAL A 352 -21.24 7.67 -16.76
CA VAL A 352 -20.92 8.57 -15.65
C VAL A 352 -19.61 9.34 -15.88
N GLU A 353 -18.63 8.75 -16.58
CA GLU A 353 -17.42 9.44 -17.03
C GLU A 353 -17.77 10.61 -17.95
N GLY A 354 -18.68 10.40 -18.91
CA GLY A 354 -19.17 11.47 -19.77
C GLY A 354 -19.81 12.63 -18.98
N ILE A 355 -20.51 12.32 -17.89
CA ILE A 355 -21.04 13.32 -16.96
C ILE A 355 -19.91 14.02 -16.22
N ALA A 356 -18.96 13.27 -15.66
CA ALA A 356 -17.83 13.79 -14.90
C ALA A 356 -17.03 14.81 -15.72
N ARG A 357 -16.63 14.44 -16.94
CA ARG A 357 -15.89 15.32 -17.85
C ARG A 357 -16.66 16.59 -18.19
N ALA A 358 -17.95 16.45 -18.53
CA ALA A 358 -18.79 17.60 -18.85
C ALA A 358 -19.00 18.52 -17.64
N LEU A 359 -19.03 17.98 -16.42
CA LEU A 359 -19.07 18.77 -15.19
C LEU A 359 -17.73 19.47 -14.93
N GLU A 360 -16.60 18.79 -15.04
CA GLU A 360 -15.27 19.39 -14.87
C GLU A 360 -15.03 20.54 -15.86
N ASP A 361 -15.44 20.38 -17.12
CA ASP A 361 -15.36 21.42 -18.15
C ASP A 361 -16.12 22.70 -17.76
N LYS A 362 -17.19 22.57 -16.97
CA LYS A 362 -18.05 23.69 -16.54
C LYS A 362 -17.68 24.24 -15.17
N LEU A 363 -17.19 23.39 -14.27
CA LEU A 363 -16.98 23.71 -12.86
C LEU A 363 -15.51 23.89 -12.48
N GLY A 364 -14.59 23.52 -13.39
CA GLY A 364 -13.15 23.53 -13.18
C GLY A 364 -12.60 22.14 -12.86
N LYS A 365 -11.34 21.90 -13.23
CA LYS A 365 -10.64 20.64 -12.99
C LYS A 365 -10.54 20.34 -11.48
N GLY A 366 -10.83 19.10 -11.07
CA GLY A 366 -10.78 18.70 -9.65
C GLY A 366 -11.97 19.16 -8.81
N SER A 367 -13.02 19.71 -9.43
CA SER A 367 -14.26 20.07 -8.73
C SER A 367 -15.24 18.91 -8.59
N VAL A 368 -15.01 17.81 -9.31
CA VAL A 368 -15.87 16.63 -9.34
C VAL A 368 -15.12 15.46 -8.74
N PHE A 369 -15.71 14.81 -7.73
CA PHE A 369 -15.22 13.53 -7.26
C PHE A 369 -15.76 12.42 -8.16
N TYR A 370 -14.86 11.78 -8.89
CA TYR A 370 -15.11 10.65 -9.78
C TYR A 370 -14.11 9.55 -9.46
N TYR A 371 -14.54 8.57 -8.66
CA TYR A 371 -13.62 7.65 -8.00
C TYR A 371 -12.70 6.90 -8.98
N LYS A 372 -13.05 6.66 -10.26
CA LYS A 372 -12.13 5.98 -11.18
C LYS A 372 -10.91 6.81 -11.57
N ASP A 373 -11.04 8.14 -11.67
CA ASP A 373 -9.89 9.02 -11.87
C ASP A 373 -9.02 9.08 -10.61
N ASP A 374 -9.67 9.01 -9.45
CA ASP A 374 -8.99 9.06 -8.15
C ASP A 374 -8.36 7.71 -7.77
N VAL A 375 -8.97 6.56 -8.08
CA VAL A 375 -8.46 5.20 -7.79
C VAL A 375 -7.19 4.87 -8.59
N SER A 376 -7.02 5.45 -9.78
CA SER A 376 -5.74 5.37 -10.52
C SER A 376 -4.59 6.11 -9.80
N ARG A 377 -4.92 6.98 -8.84
CA ARG A 377 -4.00 7.84 -8.07
C ARG A 377 -3.98 7.56 -6.57
N THR A 378 -4.91 6.74 -6.05
CA THR A 378 -5.07 6.45 -4.63
C THR A 378 -5.20 4.96 -4.38
N THR A 379 -4.06 4.30 -4.13
CA THR A 379 -4.02 3.01 -3.43
C THR A 379 -3.91 3.30 -1.93
N VAL A 380 -4.96 3.84 -1.33
CA VAL A 380 -4.93 4.34 0.06
C VAL A 380 -5.57 3.34 1.03
N ASP A 381 -4.84 2.96 2.07
CA ASP A 381 -5.42 2.38 3.28
C ASP A 381 -6.46 3.35 3.86
N ASN A 382 -7.69 2.88 4.15
CA ASN A 382 -8.87 3.65 4.60
C ASN A 382 -9.71 4.36 3.51
N MET A 383 -9.81 3.78 2.31
CA MET A 383 -10.74 4.25 1.26
C MET A 383 -12.18 4.38 1.76
N ASP A 384 -12.61 3.50 2.66
CA ASP A 384 -13.91 3.53 3.30
C ASP A 384 -14.19 4.86 4.05
N THR A 385 -13.20 5.32 4.82
CA THR A 385 -13.26 6.57 5.58
C THR A 385 -13.25 7.79 4.67
N LEU A 386 -12.51 7.73 3.55
CA LEU A 386 -12.48 8.80 2.56
C LEU A 386 -13.84 8.92 1.86
N LEU A 387 -14.38 7.82 1.34
CA LEU A 387 -15.68 7.80 0.66
C LEU A 387 -16.78 8.27 1.60
N GLU A 388 -16.78 7.83 2.86
CA GLU A 388 -17.73 8.32 3.86
C GLU A 388 -17.66 9.84 3.99
N LYS A 389 -16.47 10.43 4.13
CA LYS A 389 -16.30 11.89 4.25
C LYS A 389 -16.79 12.63 3.00
N VAL A 390 -16.39 12.19 1.82
CA VAL A 390 -16.75 12.83 0.53
C VAL A 390 -18.26 12.87 0.33
N TYR A 391 -18.93 11.74 0.50
CA TYR A 391 -20.38 11.66 0.27
C TYR A 391 -21.21 12.26 1.41
N HIS A 392 -20.71 12.21 2.66
CA HIS A 392 -21.44 12.74 3.81
C HIS A 392 -21.28 14.25 4.00
N ARG A 393 -20.06 14.80 3.83
CA ARG A 393 -19.74 16.18 4.25
C ARG A 393 -18.84 16.99 3.31
N GLN A 394 -18.13 16.36 2.38
CA GLN A 394 -17.09 17.01 1.56
C GLN A 394 -17.50 17.20 0.10
N SER A 395 -18.80 17.35 -0.14
CA SER A 395 -19.32 17.69 -1.47
C SER A 395 -20.52 18.62 -1.35
N ASP A 396 -20.68 19.59 -2.26
CA ASP A 396 -21.89 20.45 -2.28
C ASP A 396 -23.13 19.62 -2.68
N LEU A 397 -22.95 18.66 -3.58
CA LEU A 397 -24.00 17.77 -4.08
C LEU A 397 -23.47 16.34 -4.28
N ALA A 398 -24.10 15.36 -3.62
CA ALA A 398 -23.89 13.94 -3.90
C ALA A 398 -24.92 13.45 -4.92
N VAL A 399 -24.46 12.92 -6.05
CA VAL A 399 -25.31 12.35 -7.10
C VAL A 399 -25.15 10.84 -7.08
N VAL A 400 -26.24 10.12 -6.83
CA VAL A 400 -26.25 8.66 -6.76
C VAL A 400 -26.96 8.09 -7.96
N PHE A 401 -26.30 7.18 -8.67
CA PHE A 401 -26.86 6.44 -9.79
C PHE A 401 -27.26 5.03 -9.35
N LEU A 402 -28.54 4.89 -9.03
CA LEU A 402 -29.17 3.67 -8.56
C LEU A 402 -29.28 2.64 -9.70
N SER A 403 -28.95 1.40 -9.39
CA SER A 403 -29.17 0.23 -10.25
C SER A 403 -29.20 -1.04 -9.41
N LYS A 404 -29.56 -2.17 -10.03
CA LYS A 404 -29.42 -3.48 -9.41
C LYS A 404 -27.99 -3.71 -8.89
N GLN A 405 -26.99 -3.40 -9.70
CA GLN A 405 -25.58 -3.58 -9.33
C GLN A 405 -25.15 -2.63 -8.21
N TYR A 406 -25.75 -1.43 -8.14
CA TYR A 406 -25.53 -0.50 -7.03
C TYR A 406 -26.01 -1.09 -5.69
N GLN A 407 -27.15 -1.79 -5.70
CA GLN A 407 -27.63 -2.49 -4.49
C GLN A 407 -26.71 -3.66 -4.10
N GLU A 408 -26.16 -4.39 -5.07
CA GLU A 408 -25.40 -5.62 -4.80
C GLU A 408 -23.93 -5.36 -4.39
N LYS A 409 -23.35 -4.21 -4.75
CA LYS A 409 -21.92 -3.92 -4.52
C LYS A 409 -21.64 -3.30 -3.14
N ARG A 410 -20.70 -3.89 -2.40
CA ARG A 410 -20.26 -3.43 -1.05
C ARG A 410 -19.82 -1.96 -1.03
N TRP A 411 -19.04 -1.52 -2.01
CA TRP A 411 -18.58 -0.12 -2.07
C TRP A 411 -19.75 0.84 -2.28
N CYS A 412 -20.64 0.54 -3.22
CA CYS A 412 -21.88 1.29 -3.42
C CYS A 412 -22.74 1.32 -2.14
N GLN A 413 -22.81 0.22 -1.39
CA GLN A 413 -23.51 0.19 -0.10
C GLN A 413 -22.87 1.07 0.98
N LEU A 414 -21.54 1.13 1.01
CA LEU A 414 -20.82 2.01 1.93
C LEU A 414 -21.04 3.49 1.59
N GLU A 415 -20.92 3.85 0.31
CA GLU A 415 -21.25 5.19 -0.19
C GLU A 415 -22.70 5.54 0.12
N TRP A 416 -23.61 4.61 -0.14
CA TRP A 416 -25.04 4.78 0.10
C TRP A 416 -25.37 5.01 1.57
N ARG A 417 -24.68 4.33 2.51
CA ARG A 417 -24.84 4.59 3.94
C ARG A 417 -24.52 6.04 4.30
N ALA A 418 -23.42 6.58 3.75
CA ALA A 418 -23.01 7.97 3.94
C ALA A 418 -23.99 8.96 3.28
N VAL A 419 -24.41 8.69 2.05
CA VAL A 419 -25.39 9.51 1.33
C VAL A 419 -26.75 9.49 2.02
N ARG A 420 -27.20 8.35 2.53
CA ARG A 420 -28.48 8.23 3.23
C ARG A 420 -28.46 9.02 4.54
N ALA A 421 -27.39 8.92 5.32
CA ALA A 421 -27.19 9.75 6.50
C ALA A 421 -27.24 11.25 6.17
N ARG A 422 -26.60 11.65 5.07
CA ARG A 422 -26.67 13.02 4.55
C ARG A 422 -28.09 13.40 4.13
N ARG A 423 -28.77 12.58 3.34
CA ARG A 423 -30.13 12.84 2.83
C ARG A 423 -31.14 13.04 3.95
N HIS A 424 -31.00 12.30 5.06
CA HIS A 424 -31.83 12.49 6.25
C HIS A 424 -31.61 13.86 6.92
N ARG A 425 -30.39 14.41 6.85
CA ARG A 425 -30.04 15.72 7.41
C ARG A 425 -30.31 16.88 6.45
N ASP A 426 -29.96 16.71 5.19
CA ASP A 426 -30.08 17.67 4.10
C ASP A 426 -30.39 16.95 2.79
N ALA A 427 -31.68 16.84 2.48
CA ALA A 427 -32.14 16.26 1.23
C ALA A 427 -31.77 17.08 -0.02
N ARG A 428 -31.38 18.35 0.14
CA ARG A 428 -31.00 19.22 -0.99
C ARG A 428 -29.60 18.89 -1.52
N GLY A 429 -28.70 18.49 -0.63
CA GLY A 429 -27.36 18.02 -0.96
C GLY A 429 -27.29 16.64 -1.60
N VAL A 430 -28.43 16.00 -1.94
CA VAL A 430 -28.48 14.70 -2.60
C VAL A 430 -29.37 14.76 -3.84
N MET A 431 -28.89 14.18 -4.95
CA MET A 431 -29.64 13.96 -6.18
C MET A 431 -29.63 12.48 -6.52
N LEU A 432 -30.79 11.91 -6.79
CA LEU A 432 -30.93 10.50 -7.14
C LEU A 432 -31.18 10.37 -8.65
N CYS A 433 -30.46 9.45 -9.26
CA CYS A 433 -30.59 9.02 -10.64
C CYS A 433 -30.83 7.50 -10.64
N ARG A 434 -31.43 6.94 -11.70
CA ARG A 434 -31.61 5.49 -11.83
C ARG A 434 -31.31 4.98 -13.24
N PHE A 435 -30.72 3.79 -13.33
CA PHE A 435 -30.51 3.06 -14.58
C PHE A 435 -31.49 1.91 -14.79
N ASP A 436 -32.14 1.43 -13.74
CA ASP A 436 -33.17 0.41 -13.77
C ASP A 436 -34.22 0.64 -12.67
N ASP A 437 -35.17 -0.28 -12.54
CA ASP A 437 -36.22 -0.25 -11.51
C ASP A 437 -35.91 -1.21 -10.35
N ALA A 438 -34.66 -1.59 -10.14
CA ALA A 438 -34.30 -2.44 -9.01
C ALA A 438 -34.51 -1.69 -7.69
N GLU A 439 -34.94 -2.44 -6.67
CA GLU A 439 -35.09 -1.90 -5.32
C GLU A 439 -33.72 -1.62 -4.71
N VAL A 440 -33.50 -0.39 -4.26
CA VAL A 440 -32.34 0.02 -3.47
C VAL A 440 -32.81 0.41 -2.08
N ASP A 441 -32.21 -0.19 -1.05
CA ASP A 441 -32.70 -0.06 0.32
C ASP A 441 -32.78 1.40 0.78
N GLY A 442 -33.95 1.85 1.22
CA GLY A 442 -34.15 3.24 1.68
C GLY A 442 -34.45 4.24 0.55
N VAL A 443 -34.64 3.77 -0.68
CA VAL A 443 -35.30 4.50 -1.77
C VAL A 443 -36.65 3.84 -2.01
N PHE A 444 -37.75 4.59 -1.83
CA PHE A 444 -39.07 4.05 -2.17
C PHE A 444 -39.25 4.04 -3.70
N PRO A 445 -39.95 3.03 -4.29
CA PRO A 445 -40.19 2.97 -5.73
C PRO A 445 -40.91 4.21 -6.31
N THR A 446 -41.60 4.95 -5.45
CA THR A 446 -42.39 6.15 -5.78
C THR A 446 -41.75 7.46 -5.31
N VAL A 447 -40.43 7.50 -5.06
CA VAL A 447 -39.76 8.76 -4.67
C VAL A 447 -39.85 9.78 -5.82
N ASP A 448 -40.60 10.85 -5.59
CA ASP A 448 -40.58 12.03 -6.45
C ASP A 448 -39.15 12.62 -6.51
N GLY A 449 -38.68 12.93 -7.72
CA GLY A 449 -37.37 13.56 -7.94
C GLY A 449 -36.19 12.62 -8.23
N VAL A 450 -36.45 11.34 -8.56
CA VAL A 450 -35.42 10.46 -9.15
C VAL A 450 -35.32 10.70 -10.66
N HIS A 451 -34.13 11.06 -11.13
CA HIS A 451 -33.87 11.29 -12.56
C HIS A 451 -33.65 9.96 -13.30
N ASP A 452 -34.36 9.75 -14.39
CA ASP A 452 -34.22 8.53 -15.20
C ASP A 452 -33.05 8.67 -16.19
N CYS A 453 -32.05 7.80 -16.08
CA CYS A 453 -30.89 7.76 -16.98
C CYS A 453 -31.09 6.80 -18.16
N ARG A 454 -32.23 6.13 -18.28
CA ARG A 454 -32.55 5.27 -19.43
C ARG A 454 -32.82 6.11 -20.67
N GLN A 455 -32.61 5.50 -21.82
CA GLN A 455 -32.85 6.14 -23.12
C GLN A 455 -34.29 6.71 -23.21
N PRO A 456 -34.46 7.92 -23.78
CA PRO A 456 -33.51 8.65 -24.62
C PRO A 456 -32.59 9.64 -23.88
N ASN A 457 -32.52 9.60 -22.54
CA ASN A 457 -31.81 10.63 -21.77
C ASN A 457 -30.29 10.49 -21.87
N SER A 458 -29.67 11.40 -22.62
CA SER A 458 -28.22 11.46 -22.76
C SER A 458 -27.55 11.93 -21.47
N SER A 459 -26.27 11.57 -21.30
CA SER A 459 -25.45 12.04 -20.17
C SER A 459 -25.45 13.57 -20.06
N GLN A 460 -25.51 14.29 -21.18
CA GLN A 460 -25.57 15.76 -21.20
C GLN A 460 -26.87 16.31 -20.56
N ALA A 461 -28.01 15.64 -20.74
CA ALA A 461 -29.26 16.04 -20.12
C ALA A 461 -29.19 15.90 -18.59
N ILE A 462 -28.59 14.81 -18.11
CA ILE A 462 -28.35 14.60 -16.67
C ILE A 462 -27.32 15.61 -16.14
N THR A 463 -26.24 15.88 -16.86
CA THR A 463 -25.27 16.95 -16.51
C THR A 463 -25.97 18.28 -16.33
N ALA A 464 -26.88 18.66 -17.23
CA ALA A 464 -27.64 19.91 -17.12
C ALA A 464 -28.55 19.93 -15.88
N CYS A 465 -29.17 18.80 -15.52
CA CYS A 465 -29.94 18.66 -14.28
C CYS A 465 -29.06 18.81 -13.03
N ILE A 466 -27.87 18.20 -13.02
CA ILE A 466 -26.90 18.32 -11.91
C ILE A 466 -26.48 19.78 -11.72
N LEU A 467 -26.12 20.48 -12.80
CA LEU A 467 -25.73 21.89 -12.77
C LEU A 467 -26.86 22.79 -12.24
N ARG A 468 -28.10 22.57 -12.72
CA ARG A 468 -29.27 23.32 -12.25
C ARG A 468 -29.51 23.09 -10.76
N ARG A 469 -29.46 21.84 -10.30
CA ARG A 469 -29.62 21.49 -8.88
C ARG A 469 -28.58 22.18 -8.00
N LEU A 470 -27.33 22.22 -8.48
CA LEU A 470 -26.22 22.86 -7.78
C LEU A 470 -26.39 24.39 -7.69
N ASP A 471 -26.93 25.03 -8.72
CA ASP A 471 -27.26 26.46 -8.71
C ASP A 471 -28.46 26.78 -7.81
N ASP A 472 -29.50 25.94 -7.82
CA ASP A 472 -30.68 26.10 -6.96
C ASP A 472 -30.31 26.00 -5.48
N ASN A 473 -29.41 25.07 -5.13
CA ASN A 473 -28.88 24.92 -3.78
C ASN A 473 -28.11 26.17 -3.31
N ARG A 474 -27.38 26.84 -4.23
CA ARG A 474 -26.65 28.09 -3.94
C ARG A 474 -27.55 29.30 -3.75
N ARG A 475 -28.71 29.35 -4.39
CA ARG A 475 -29.67 30.46 -4.29
C ARG A 475 -30.60 30.34 -3.07
N SER A 476 -30.71 29.14 -2.51
CA SER A 476 -31.66 28.80 -1.44
C SER A 476 -31.00 28.57 -0.08
N GLY A 477 -29.70 28.85 0.04
CA GLY A 477 -28.92 28.86 1.28
C GLY A 477 -28.30 30.24 1.46
#